data_AF-A0A8H3BMT7-F1
#
_entry.id   AF-A0A8H3BMT7-F1
#
_cell.length_a   1.000
_cell.length_b   1.000
_cell.length_c   1.000
_cell.angle_alpha   90.00
_cell.angle_beta   90.00
_cell.angle_gamma   90.00
#
_symmetry.space_group_name_H-M   'P 1'
#
loop_
_entity.id
_entity.type
_entity.pdbx_description
1 polymer ?
#
loop_
_entity_poly.entity_id
_entity_poly.type
_entity_poly.pdbx_seq_one_letter_code
_entity_poly.pdbx_strand_id
1 'polypeptide(L)'
;MMFTPLLFALGLGGLVAAQETPVPEIYSNPLLAKVLLCSRTDGFRHDSIPTAVKELIKWGPYYNISFDATEDAAKFTVENLAQYDALLFVHTSGDIFDSTGQAAFQDYIAKGGNFAAVHAAATTYLLKPWMPWTETLGATFLNHPQRQTATFVKEMTGHPATHDQPDRWTFDEEVYSFTSNPRNLGAKLLWSVDPGSYKENSDIEAQGTPHPIAWYQDYAAGAVMKSGGPGPGIPGRSFYSSLGHNNSTWMDPIFMKHIMGGLTWTLASNTTRVAKGLYNGADPTIHTGATNNSTTTAVNPWSPVLGSDQVATNAPPSTLPPKTSSDPEPTSSSGGSGGSSSTSTSGAIMNGPGMWAVAAGLAMLGAML
;
A
#
# COMPACT_ATOMS: atom_id res chain seq x y z
N MET A 1 10.31 64.34 -72.99
CA MET A 1 9.14 63.44 -72.95
C MET A 1 9.19 62.66 -71.65
N MET A 2 8.00 62.47 -71.06
CA MET A 2 7.67 61.60 -69.93
C MET A 2 8.12 62.00 -68.52
N PHE A 3 7.10 62.39 -67.76
CA PHE A 3 7.01 62.51 -66.32
C PHE A 3 7.07 61.14 -65.64
N THR A 4 7.71 61.09 -64.47
CA THR A 4 7.37 60.13 -63.42
C THR A 4 7.38 60.88 -62.08
N PRO A 5 6.27 60.91 -61.31
CA PRO A 5 6.25 61.56 -60.01
C PRO A 5 6.81 60.64 -58.92
N LEU A 6 7.70 61.16 -58.10
CA LEU A 6 8.21 60.48 -56.91
C LEU A 6 7.20 60.68 -55.76
N LEU A 7 6.58 59.59 -55.29
CA LEU A 7 5.78 59.59 -54.07
C LEU A 7 6.71 59.72 -52.86
N PHE A 8 6.48 60.72 -52.02
CA PHE A 8 7.03 60.79 -50.66
C PHE A 8 6.13 59.96 -49.73
N ALA A 9 6.62 58.82 -49.25
CA ALA A 9 6.00 58.05 -48.19
C ALA A 9 6.52 58.54 -46.83
N LEU A 10 5.62 59.10 -46.01
CA LEU A 10 5.83 59.41 -44.60
C LEU A 10 5.91 58.10 -43.80
N GLY A 11 7.10 57.74 -43.34
CA GLY A 11 7.28 56.67 -42.36
C GLY A 11 7.02 57.20 -40.94
N LEU A 12 5.87 56.89 -40.36
CA LEU A 12 5.66 57.01 -38.92
C LEU A 12 6.48 55.92 -38.21
N GLY A 13 7.47 56.35 -37.42
CA GLY A 13 8.14 55.49 -36.46
C GLY A 13 7.19 55.14 -35.31
N GLY A 14 6.68 53.91 -35.31
CA GLY A 14 6.04 53.32 -34.14
C GLY A 14 7.10 52.75 -33.21
N LEU A 15 7.22 53.30 -32.00
CA LEU A 15 7.87 52.59 -30.89
C LEU A 15 7.05 51.33 -30.62
N VAL A 16 7.59 50.16 -30.97
CA VAL A 16 7.10 48.89 -30.44
C VAL A 16 7.64 48.79 -29.03
N ALA A 17 6.81 49.14 -28.04
CA ALA A 17 7.05 48.69 -26.68
C ALA A 17 7.02 47.15 -26.73
N ALA A 18 8.13 46.51 -26.36
CA ALA A 18 8.16 45.07 -26.15
C ALA A 18 7.16 44.79 -25.03
N GLN A 19 5.99 44.28 -25.41
CA GLN A 19 5.01 43.77 -24.47
C GLN A 19 5.68 42.54 -23.85
N GLU A 20 6.17 42.66 -22.61
CA GLU A 20 6.61 41.51 -21.84
C GLU A 20 5.43 40.54 -21.82
N THR A 21 5.54 39.47 -22.60
CA THR A 21 4.59 38.37 -22.54
C THR A 21 4.60 37.88 -21.11
N PRO A 22 3.46 37.87 -20.39
CA PRO A 22 3.40 37.31 -19.07
C PRO A 22 4.03 35.93 -19.12
N VAL A 23 5.03 35.69 -18.27
CA VAL A 23 5.54 34.35 -18.02
C VAL A 23 4.31 33.49 -17.73
N PRO A 24 4.09 32.36 -18.42
CA PRO A 24 2.93 31.53 -18.13
C PRO A 24 2.93 31.24 -16.63
N GLU A 25 1.82 31.53 -15.94
CA GLU A 25 1.63 31.04 -14.58
C GLU A 25 1.96 29.55 -14.59
N ILE A 26 2.89 29.13 -13.74
CA ILE A 26 3.18 27.71 -13.55
C ILE A 26 1.87 27.09 -13.07
N TYR A 27 1.21 26.35 -13.95
CA TYR A 27 0.05 25.55 -13.58
C TYR A 27 0.52 24.47 -12.60
N SER A 28 0.29 24.66 -11.29
CA SER A 28 0.43 23.60 -10.30
C SER A 28 -0.80 22.71 -10.42
N ASN A 29 -0.65 21.46 -10.87
CA ASN A 29 -1.77 20.51 -10.89
C ASN A 29 -2.30 20.33 -9.45
N PRO A 30 -3.52 20.79 -9.11
CA PRO A 30 -4.05 20.71 -7.75
C PRO A 30 -4.60 19.32 -7.38
N LEU A 31 -4.37 18.29 -8.22
CA LEU A 31 -5.13 17.02 -8.23
C LEU A 31 -4.29 15.76 -7.90
N LEU A 32 -3.04 15.89 -7.42
CA LEU A 32 -2.28 14.72 -6.98
C LEU A 32 -2.76 14.29 -5.59
N ALA A 33 -3.18 13.03 -5.46
CA ALA A 33 -3.43 12.44 -4.16
C ALA A 33 -2.13 12.39 -3.36
N LYS A 34 -2.15 12.95 -2.14
CA LYS A 34 -0.99 12.94 -1.25
C LYS A 34 -0.99 11.68 -0.39
N VAL A 35 0.06 10.86 -0.51
CA VAL A 35 0.22 9.64 0.29
C VAL A 35 1.46 9.75 1.17
N LEU A 36 1.29 9.60 2.48
CA LEU A 36 2.43 9.47 3.39
C LEU A 36 2.93 8.03 3.31
N LEU A 37 4.13 7.83 2.78
CA LEU A 37 4.77 6.53 2.64
C LEU A 37 5.72 6.28 3.81
N CYS A 38 5.35 5.37 4.70
CA CYS A 38 6.14 4.98 5.86
C CYS A 38 6.89 3.67 5.61
N SER A 39 8.19 3.67 5.91
CA SER A 39 9.04 2.47 5.86
C SER A 39 9.88 2.27 7.12
N ARG A 40 9.46 2.89 8.23
CA ARG A 40 10.12 2.77 9.53
C ARG A 40 10.12 1.31 10.02
N THR A 41 11.28 0.85 10.51
CA THR A 41 11.45 -0.47 11.11
C THR A 41 12.00 -0.33 12.53
N ASP A 42 11.30 -0.89 13.51
CA ASP A 42 11.80 -1.18 14.88
C ASP A 42 11.93 -2.70 15.09
N GLY A 43 12.27 -3.39 13.99
CA GLY A 43 12.37 -4.85 13.90
C GLY A 43 13.25 -5.23 12.71
N PHE A 44 12.93 -6.33 12.03
CA PHE A 44 13.68 -6.77 10.85
C PHE A 44 13.58 -5.74 9.72
N ARG A 45 14.72 -5.41 9.10
CA ARG A 45 14.82 -4.45 8.01
C ARG A 45 15.07 -5.17 6.69
N HIS A 46 14.13 -5.02 5.75
CA HIS A 46 14.23 -5.63 4.43
C HIS A 46 15.13 -4.80 3.51
N ASP A 47 16.04 -5.47 2.79
CA ASP A 47 16.95 -4.83 1.82
C ASP A 47 16.21 -4.22 0.62
N SER A 48 14.96 -4.62 0.38
CA SER A 48 14.13 -4.09 -0.71
C SER A 48 13.45 -2.75 -0.40
N ILE A 49 13.52 -2.24 0.84
CA ILE A 49 12.92 -0.95 1.23
C ILE A 49 13.33 0.21 0.29
N PRO A 50 14.63 0.45 0.00
CA PRO A 50 15.01 1.54 -0.88
C PRO A 50 14.47 1.40 -2.31
N THR A 51 14.39 0.17 -2.83
CA THR A 51 13.83 -0.10 -4.16
C THR A 51 12.32 0.10 -4.17
N ALA A 52 11.61 -0.35 -3.14
CA ALA A 52 10.18 -0.16 -3.00
C ALA A 52 9.81 1.33 -3.01
N VAL A 53 10.48 2.15 -2.19
CA VAL A 53 10.26 3.60 -2.13
C VAL A 53 10.57 4.26 -3.48
N LYS A 54 11.69 3.89 -4.11
CA LYS A 54 12.09 4.42 -5.42
C LYS A 54 11.07 4.09 -6.51
N GLU A 55 10.61 2.85 -6.60
CA GLU A 55 9.63 2.45 -7.61
C GLU A 55 8.26 3.07 -7.32
N LEU A 56 7.80 3.17 -6.07
CA LEU A 56 6.56 3.88 -5.74
C LEU A 56 6.60 5.35 -6.18
N ILE A 57 7.67 6.08 -5.85
CA ILE A 57 7.85 7.49 -6.26
C ILE A 57 7.88 7.61 -7.79
N LYS A 58 8.58 6.69 -8.48
CA LYS A 58 8.65 6.65 -9.94
C LYS A 58 7.31 6.36 -10.60
N TRP A 59 6.49 5.48 -10.02
CA TRP A 59 5.19 5.10 -10.57
C TRP A 59 4.05 6.07 -10.18
N GLY A 60 4.19 6.80 -9.07
CA GLY A 60 3.17 7.72 -8.55
C GLY A 60 2.57 8.67 -9.59
N PRO A 61 3.38 9.41 -10.38
CA PRO A 61 2.87 10.35 -11.39
C PRO A 61 1.95 9.71 -12.45
N TYR A 62 2.14 8.42 -12.79
CA TYR A 62 1.29 7.73 -13.76
C TYR A 62 -0.12 7.43 -13.23
N TYR A 63 -0.31 7.53 -11.91
CA TYR A 63 -1.56 7.28 -11.20
C TYR A 63 -2.10 8.53 -10.51
N ASN A 64 -1.53 9.71 -10.79
CA ASN A 64 -1.82 10.97 -10.11
C ASN A 64 -1.63 10.89 -8.58
N ILE A 65 -0.58 10.21 -8.13
CA ILE A 65 -0.22 10.06 -6.71
C ILE A 65 1.15 10.71 -6.46
N SER A 66 1.24 11.52 -5.42
CA SER A 66 2.51 12.00 -4.87
C SER A 66 2.79 11.29 -3.54
N PHE A 67 4.01 10.80 -3.35
CA PHE A 67 4.44 10.14 -2.13
C PHE A 67 5.39 11.04 -1.34
N ASP A 68 5.06 11.29 -0.07
CA ASP A 68 5.98 11.87 0.91
C ASP A 68 6.56 10.70 1.74
N ALA A 69 7.79 10.28 1.44
CA ALA A 69 8.42 9.13 2.11
C ALA A 69 9.03 9.53 3.46
N THR A 70 8.85 8.71 4.49
CA THR A 70 9.39 8.93 5.84
C THR A 70 9.72 7.63 6.57
N GLU A 71 10.72 7.69 7.43
CA GLU A 71 10.99 6.71 8.51
C GLU A 71 10.91 7.40 9.91
N ASP A 72 10.61 8.70 9.93
CA ASP A 72 10.53 9.53 11.13
C ASP A 72 9.16 9.42 11.80
N ALA A 73 9.13 8.87 13.01
CA ALA A 73 7.93 8.71 13.82
C ALA A 73 7.30 10.06 14.22
N ALA A 74 8.08 11.14 14.30
CA ALA A 74 7.58 12.47 14.65
C ALA A 74 6.65 13.06 13.57
N LYS A 75 6.56 12.44 12.39
CA LYS A 75 5.58 12.81 11.34
C LYS A 75 4.17 12.30 11.63
N PHE A 76 3.97 11.41 12.60
CA PHE A 76 2.66 10.87 12.93
C PHE A 76 1.97 11.72 14.01
N THR A 77 1.58 12.94 13.62
CA THR A 77 0.75 13.84 14.44
C THR A 77 -0.58 14.10 13.75
N VAL A 78 -1.62 14.46 14.51
CA VAL A 78 -2.95 14.75 13.95
C VAL A 78 -2.86 15.83 12.87
N GLU A 79 -2.10 16.89 13.13
CA GLU A 79 -1.93 18.02 12.23
C GLU A 79 -1.23 17.61 10.93
N ASN A 80 -0.17 16.79 11.04
CA ASN A 80 0.57 16.36 9.86
C ASN A 80 -0.22 15.34 9.04
N LEU A 81 -0.90 14.38 9.68
CA LEU A 81 -1.68 13.34 8.99
C LEU A 81 -2.90 13.91 8.25
N ALA A 82 -3.48 15.02 8.72
CA ALA A 82 -4.63 15.67 8.09
C ALA A 82 -4.39 16.15 6.64
N GLN A 83 -3.12 16.22 6.20
CA GLN A 83 -2.76 16.60 4.85
C GLN A 83 -2.64 15.43 3.85
N TYR A 84 -2.90 14.19 4.26
CA TYR A 84 -2.72 13.02 3.42
C TYR A 84 -4.04 12.32 3.11
N ASP A 85 -4.22 11.97 1.84
CA ASP A 85 -5.39 11.25 1.32
C ASP A 85 -5.32 9.74 1.64
N ALA A 86 -4.12 9.20 1.82
CA ALA A 86 -3.89 7.88 2.39
C ALA A 86 -2.57 7.79 3.17
N LEU A 87 -2.49 6.83 4.07
CA LEU A 87 -1.24 6.35 4.67
C LEU A 87 -0.86 5.02 4.00
N LEU A 88 0.38 4.90 3.56
CA LEU A 88 0.94 3.68 2.98
C LEU A 88 2.11 3.20 3.84
N PHE A 89 2.02 1.97 4.35
CA PHE A 89 3.07 1.33 5.12
C PHE A 89 3.73 0.22 4.30
N VAL A 90 5.02 0.35 4.02
CA VAL A 90 5.77 -0.63 3.25
C VAL A 90 6.89 -1.16 4.11
N HIS A 91 6.90 -2.47 4.34
CA HIS A 91 7.93 -3.16 5.11
C HIS A 91 8.11 -2.68 6.56
N THR A 92 7.15 -1.96 7.14
CA THR A 92 7.26 -1.54 8.54
C THR A 92 7.23 -2.75 9.46
N SER A 93 7.99 -2.71 10.55
CA SER A 93 8.09 -3.85 11.49
C SER A 93 8.30 -3.37 12.91
N GLY A 94 7.91 -4.17 13.90
CA GLY A 94 8.06 -3.82 15.31
C GLY A 94 7.10 -2.72 15.77
N ASP A 95 7.49 -1.94 16.77
CA ASP A 95 6.68 -0.89 17.39
C ASP A 95 7.03 0.49 16.78
N ILE A 96 6.31 0.91 15.74
CA ILE A 96 6.70 2.07 14.92
C ILE A 96 6.21 3.43 15.42
N PHE A 97 5.26 3.46 16.37
CA PHE A 97 4.69 4.69 16.95
C PHE A 97 4.89 4.75 18.46
N ASP A 98 5.04 5.97 18.95
CA ASP A 98 4.80 6.31 20.35
C ASP A 98 3.29 6.54 20.62
N SER A 99 2.94 6.97 21.82
CA SER A 99 1.55 7.26 22.19
C SER A 99 0.91 8.38 21.36
N THR A 100 1.69 9.37 20.92
CA THR A 100 1.22 10.46 20.06
C THR A 100 0.88 9.92 18.67
N GLY A 101 1.78 9.13 18.09
CA GLY A 101 1.57 8.48 16.79
C GLY A 101 0.40 7.51 16.80
N GLN A 102 0.24 6.72 17.88
CA GLN A 102 -0.90 5.82 18.03
C GLN A 102 -2.23 6.59 18.07
N ALA A 103 -2.30 7.68 18.84
CA ALA A 103 -3.48 8.52 18.91
C ALA A 103 -3.80 9.21 17.57
N ALA A 104 -2.77 9.69 16.86
CA ALA A 104 -2.92 10.32 15.54
C ALA A 104 -3.41 9.32 14.48
N PHE A 105 -2.86 8.10 14.46
CA PHE A 105 -3.30 7.03 13.57
C PHE A 105 -4.76 6.64 13.81
N GLN A 106 -5.15 6.41 15.07
CA GLN A 106 -6.54 6.10 15.41
C GLN A 106 -7.50 7.22 15.00
N ASP A 107 -7.12 8.48 15.24
CA ASP A 107 -7.93 9.63 14.85
C ASP A 107 -8.06 9.75 13.32
N TYR A 108 -6.97 9.51 12.58
CA TYR A 108 -6.97 9.49 11.12
C TYR A 108 -7.93 8.45 10.57
N ILE A 109 -7.83 7.20 11.03
CA ILE A 109 -8.72 6.10 10.58
C ILE A 109 -10.18 6.37 11.00
N ALA A 110 -10.42 6.84 12.23
CA ALA A 110 -11.76 7.17 12.71
C ALA A 110 -12.45 8.30 11.93
N LYS A 111 -11.68 9.19 11.28
CA LYS A 111 -12.19 10.27 10.42
C LYS A 111 -12.37 9.85 8.96
N GLY A 112 -12.21 8.56 8.65
CA GLY A 112 -12.34 8.04 7.30
C GLY A 112 -11.05 8.08 6.48
N GLY A 113 -9.90 8.25 7.13
CA GLY A 113 -8.60 8.20 6.48
C GLY A 113 -8.35 6.84 5.82
N ASN A 114 -7.67 6.85 4.68
CA ASN A 114 -7.43 5.64 3.90
C ASN A 114 -6.09 4.99 4.25
N PHE A 115 -6.05 3.66 4.21
CA PHE A 115 -4.92 2.87 4.63
C PHE A 115 -4.48 1.90 3.54
N ALA A 116 -3.18 1.77 3.36
CA ALA A 116 -2.58 0.71 2.56
C ALA A 116 -1.34 0.15 3.28
N ALA A 117 -1.12 -1.15 3.15
CA ALA A 117 0.04 -1.82 3.71
C ALA A 117 0.60 -2.89 2.76
N VAL A 118 1.92 -3.08 2.77
CA VAL A 118 2.59 -4.04 1.90
C VAL A 118 3.66 -4.84 2.66
N HIS A 119 3.67 -6.15 2.40
CA HIS A 119 4.63 -7.13 2.90
C HIS A 119 4.80 -7.10 4.42
N ALA A 120 6.00 -6.77 4.91
CA ALA A 120 6.31 -6.88 6.33
C ALA A 120 5.54 -5.90 7.20
N ALA A 121 4.79 -4.94 6.64
CA ALA A 121 3.82 -4.16 7.41
C ALA A 121 2.89 -5.04 8.26
N ALA A 122 2.60 -6.28 7.84
CA ALA A 122 1.85 -7.24 8.66
C ALA A 122 2.56 -7.73 9.94
N THR A 123 3.87 -7.48 10.06
CA THR A 123 4.71 -7.78 11.24
C THR A 123 4.78 -6.61 12.23
N THR A 124 4.22 -5.45 11.89
CA THR A 124 4.13 -4.30 12.80
C THR A 124 3.19 -4.65 13.96
N TYR A 125 3.60 -4.34 15.20
CA TYR A 125 2.90 -4.70 16.44
C TYR A 125 2.68 -6.21 16.66
N LEU A 126 3.50 -7.07 16.05
CA LEU A 126 3.38 -8.52 16.20
C LEU A 126 3.59 -8.99 17.66
N LEU A 127 4.63 -8.47 18.33
CA LEU A 127 4.99 -8.87 19.70
C LEU A 127 4.17 -8.14 20.78
N LYS A 128 3.60 -6.99 20.43
CA LYS A 128 2.72 -6.19 21.29
C LYS A 128 1.46 -5.83 20.52
N PRO A 129 0.51 -6.78 20.38
CA PRO A 129 -0.68 -6.57 19.57
C PRO A 129 -1.44 -5.31 19.94
N TRP A 130 -1.72 -4.49 18.94
CA TRP A 130 -2.49 -3.27 19.08
C TRP A 130 -3.65 -3.31 18.09
N MET A 131 -4.86 -3.59 18.60
CA MET A 131 -6.04 -3.90 17.79
C MET A 131 -6.37 -2.90 16.67
N PRO A 132 -6.26 -1.57 16.87
CA PRO A 132 -6.50 -0.61 15.80
C PRO A 132 -5.63 -0.83 14.56
N TRP A 133 -4.38 -1.29 14.73
CA TRP A 133 -3.53 -1.69 13.61
C TRP A 133 -4.04 -3.00 12.98
N THR A 134 -4.22 -4.05 13.79
CA THR A 134 -4.65 -5.38 13.33
C THR A 134 -5.97 -5.33 12.57
N GLU A 135 -6.96 -4.60 13.06
CA GLU A 135 -8.28 -4.51 12.45
C GLU A 135 -8.26 -3.64 11.18
N THR A 136 -7.48 -2.57 11.15
CA THR A 136 -7.28 -1.75 9.95
C THR A 136 -6.55 -2.55 8.86
N LEU A 137 -5.55 -3.35 9.24
CA LEU A 137 -4.80 -4.21 8.33
C LEU A 137 -5.65 -5.39 7.83
N GLY A 138 -6.43 -6.02 8.72
CA GLY A 138 -7.28 -7.18 8.45
C GLY A 138 -6.81 -8.45 9.14
N ALA A 139 -5.52 -8.76 9.03
CA ALA A 139 -4.87 -9.85 9.76
C ALA A 139 -3.37 -9.58 9.86
N THR A 140 -2.73 -9.99 10.96
CA THR A 140 -1.28 -9.84 11.16
C THR A 140 -0.54 -11.12 10.80
N PHE A 141 0.75 -10.97 10.51
CA PHE A 141 1.67 -12.05 10.18
C PHE A 141 1.72 -13.11 11.28
N LEU A 142 1.76 -14.39 10.90
CA LEU A 142 2.01 -15.53 11.79
C LEU A 142 3.39 -16.13 11.55
N ASN A 143 3.65 -16.58 10.33
CA ASN A 143 4.90 -17.21 9.90
C ASN A 143 4.94 -17.27 8.35
N HIS A 144 6.00 -17.88 7.80
CA HIS A 144 6.06 -18.33 6.41
C HIS A 144 7.03 -19.52 6.31
N PRO A 145 6.90 -20.39 5.29
CA PRO A 145 7.95 -21.36 4.96
C PRO A 145 9.19 -20.66 4.39
N GLN A 146 10.27 -21.41 4.18
CA GLN A 146 11.42 -20.88 3.44
C GLN A 146 10.94 -20.29 2.10
N ARG A 147 11.47 -19.11 1.77
CA ARG A 147 11.22 -18.42 0.52
C ARG A 147 11.40 -19.38 -0.66
N GLN A 148 10.40 -19.40 -1.53
CA GLN A 148 10.35 -20.33 -2.64
C GLN A 148 9.48 -19.77 -3.75
N THR A 149 9.58 -20.36 -4.94
CA THR A 149 8.64 -20.07 -6.02
C THR A 149 7.26 -20.60 -5.68
N ALA A 150 6.25 -19.72 -5.72
CA ALA A 150 4.85 -20.06 -5.52
C ALA A 150 3.99 -19.45 -6.64
N THR A 151 2.77 -19.95 -6.82
CA THR A 151 1.80 -19.42 -7.78
C THR A 151 0.65 -18.74 -7.06
N PHE A 152 0.45 -17.47 -7.36
CA PHE A 152 -0.63 -16.65 -6.82
C PHE A 152 -1.82 -16.64 -7.77
N VAL A 153 -3.03 -16.74 -7.23
CA VAL A 153 -4.28 -16.93 -7.97
C VAL A 153 -5.20 -15.74 -7.73
N LYS A 154 -5.76 -15.19 -8.82
CA LYS A 154 -6.69 -14.07 -8.77
C LYS A 154 -8.04 -14.51 -8.21
N GLU A 155 -8.48 -13.87 -7.14
CA GLU A 155 -9.76 -14.15 -6.48
C GLU A 155 -10.86 -13.17 -6.90
N MET A 156 -10.49 -12.03 -7.49
CA MET A 156 -11.45 -11.00 -7.91
C MET A 156 -11.09 -10.43 -9.28
N THR A 157 -12.04 -10.49 -10.20
CA THR A 157 -11.97 -9.82 -11.52
C THR A 157 -12.59 -8.43 -11.46
N GLY A 158 -12.03 -7.49 -12.24
CA GLY A 158 -12.55 -6.12 -12.36
C GLY A 158 -12.15 -5.15 -11.24
N HIS A 159 -11.46 -5.61 -10.18
CA HIS A 159 -10.88 -4.71 -9.18
C HIS A 159 -9.61 -4.03 -9.76
N PRO A 160 -9.35 -2.74 -9.49
CA PRO A 160 -8.17 -2.04 -10.04
C PRO A 160 -6.84 -2.74 -9.75
N ALA A 161 -6.71 -3.33 -8.55
CA ALA A 161 -5.54 -4.11 -8.15
C ALA A 161 -5.33 -5.42 -8.94
N THR A 162 -6.33 -5.91 -9.69
CA THR A 162 -6.28 -7.19 -10.42
C THR A 162 -6.65 -7.09 -11.89
N HIS A 163 -7.12 -5.92 -12.35
CA HIS A 163 -7.68 -5.70 -13.69
C HIS A 163 -6.68 -6.04 -14.81
N ASP A 164 -5.47 -5.48 -14.76
CA ASP A 164 -4.45 -5.64 -15.81
C ASP A 164 -3.50 -6.82 -15.56
N GLN A 165 -3.89 -7.74 -14.69
CA GLN A 165 -3.02 -8.85 -14.24
C GLN A 165 -3.44 -10.18 -14.86
N PRO A 166 -2.51 -11.12 -15.07
CA PRO A 166 -2.87 -12.49 -15.41
C PRO A 166 -3.71 -13.12 -14.29
N ASP A 167 -4.49 -14.15 -14.59
CA ASP A 167 -5.27 -14.86 -13.54
C ASP A 167 -4.37 -15.63 -12.57
N ARG A 168 -3.14 -15.92 -13.00
CA ARG A 168 -2.11 -16.62 -12.23
C ARG A 168 -0.77 -15.97 -12.48
N TRP A 169 0.01 -15.79 -11.42
CA TRP A 169 1.37 -15.26 -11.51
C TRP A 169 2.30 -16.02 -10.57
N THR A 170 3.44 -16.45 -11.10
CA THR A 170 4.40 -17.32 -10.41
C THR A 170 5.75 -16.62 -10.27
N PHE A 171 6.24 -16.45 -9.05
CA PHE A 171 7.57 -15.91 -8.78
C PHE A 171 8.07 -16.31 -7.38
N ASP A 172 9.35 -16.07 -7.11
CA ASP A 172 10.02 -16.37 -5.84
C ASP A 172 9.64 -15.32 -4.78
N GLU A 173 8.98 -15.76 -3.70
CA GLU A 173 8.47 -14.90 -2.62
C GLU A 173 8.29 -15.67 -1.31
N GLU A 174 8.05 -14.90 -0.25
CA GLU A 174 7.61 -15.45 1.04
C GLU A 174 6.09 -15.59 1.05
N VAL A 175 5.60 -16.81 1.25
CA VAL A 175 4.17 -17.09 1.38
C VAL A 175 3.77 -16.91 2.84
N TYR A 176 3.28 -15.72 3.18
CA TYR A 176 2.90 -15.38 4.55
C TYR A 176 1.63 -16.07 4.98
N SER A 177 1.68 -16.70 6.15
CA SER A 177 0.51 -17.13 6.89
C SER A 177 0.08 -16.05 7.90
N PHE A 178 -1.19 -16.04 8.28
CA PHE A 178 -1.79 -15.01 9.13
C PHE A 178 -2.40 -15.55 10.41
N THR A 179 -2.40 -14.72 11.45
CA THR A 179 -2.91 -15.07 12.80
C THR A 179 -4.43 -15.25 12.83
N SER A 180 -5.14 -14.74 11.82
CA SER A 180 -6.60 -14.81 11.72
C SER A 180 -7.05 -14.74 10.27
N ASN A 181 -8.30 -15.13 10.02
CA ASN A 181 -8.92 -14.98 8.71
C ASN A 181 -9.40 -13.53 8.51
N PRO A 182 -8.82 -12.77 7.56
CA PRO A 182 -9.21 -11.37 7.34
C PRO A 182 -10.69 -11.22 6.92
N ARG A 183 -11.30 -12.28 6.37
CA ARG A 183 -12.74 -12.29 5.99
C ARG A 183 -13.66 -12.17 7.20
N ASN A 184 -13.21 -12.51 8.41
CA ASN A 184 -13.98 -12.32 9.64
C ASN A 184 -14.23 -10.83 9.96
N LEU A 185 -13.40 -9.93 9.40
CA LEU A 185 -13.59 -8.48 9.46
C LEU A 185 -14.30 -7.92 8.22
N GLY A 186 -14.81 -8.78 7.35
CA GLY A 186 -15.46 -8.39 6.09
C GLY A 186 -14.49 -8.10 4.94
N ALA A 187 -13.20 -8.42 5.08
CA ALA A 187 -12.25 -8.26 3.99
C ALA A 187 -12.60 -9.17 2.79
N LYS A 188 -12.33 -8.66 1.59
CA LYS A 188 -12.52 -9.38 0.32
C LYS A 188 -11.17 -9.66 -0.31
N LEU A 189 -10.98 -10.90 -0.76
CA LEU A 189 -9.70 -11.31 -1.34
C LEU A 189 -9.52 -10.78 -2.76
N LEU A 190 -8.29 -10.39 -3.05
CA LEU A 190 -7.80 -10.04 -4.38
C LEU A 190 -6.93 -11.18 -4.93
N TRP A 191 -6.10 -11.75 -4.07
CA TRP A 191 -5.18 -12.82 -4.40
C TRP A 191 -5.14 -13.87 -3.29
N SER A 192 -4.97 -15.12 -3.70
CA SER A 192 -4.60 -16.24 -2.86
C SER A 192 -3.33 -16.92 -3.38
N VAL A 193 -2.82 -17.91 -2.67
CA VAL A 193 -1.75 -18.80 -3.17
C VAL A 193 -2.31 -20.18 -3.50
N ASP A 194 -1.85 -20.79 -4.59
CA ASP A 194 -2.14 -22.17 -4.93
C ASP A 194 -1.41 -23.12 -3.97
N PRO A 195 -2.12 -23.88 -3.11
CA PRO A 195 -1.50 -24.77 -2.14
C PRO A 195 -0.70 -25.92 -2.77
N GLY A 196 -0.94 -26.24 -4.06
CA GLY A 196 -0.14 -27.22 -4.80
C GLY A 196 1.18 -26.68 -5.35
N SER A 197 1.43 -25.38 -5.23
CA SER A 197 2.57 -24.71 -5.85
C SER A 197 3.74 -24.42 -4.90
N TYR A 198 3.56 -24.59 -3.60
CA TYR A 198 4.58 -24.34 -2.58
C TYR A 198 4.51 -25.37 -1.45
N LYS A 199 5.59 -25.52 -0.70
CA LYS A 199 5.66 -26.38 0.49
C LYS A 199 5.43 -25.54 1.74
N GLU A 200 4.24 -25.67 2.31
CA GLU A 200 3.92 -25.16 3.64
C GLU A 200 4.67 -25.93 4.73
N ASN A 201 5.10 -25.25 5.79
CA ASN A 201 5.82 -25.87 6.91
C ASN A 201 5.09 -25.74 8.25
N SER A 202 3.84 -25.25 8.24
CA SER A 202 3.04 -25.04 9.45
C SER A 202 1.55 -25.32 9.23
N ASP A 203 0.81 -25.50 10.34
CA ASP A 203 -0.66 -25.54 10.30
C ASP A 203 -1.22 -24.12 10.28
N ILE A 204 -2.02 -23.82 9.26
CA ILE A 204 -2.48 -22.47 8.89
C ILE A 204 -4.01 -22.39 8.85
N GLU A 205 -4.72 -23.25 9.59
CA GLU A 205 -6.20 -23.25 9.59
C GLU A 205 -6.81 -21.88 9.96
N ALA A 206 -6.15 -21.11 10.84
CA ALA A 206 -6.69 -19.86 11.40
C ALA A 206 -6.97 -18.76 10.36
N GLN A 207 -6.22 -18.72 9.25
CA GLN A 207 -6.39 -17.73 8.17
C GLN A 207 -7.48 -18.11 7.14
N GLY A 208 -7.97 -19.35 7.22
CA GLY A 208 -9.01 -19.90 6.35
C GLY A 208 -8.55 -20.15 4.90
N THR A 209 -9.49 -20.67 4.11
CA THR A 209 -9.30 -21.06 2.70
C THR A 209 -10.16 -20.18 1.77
N PRO A 210 -9.69 -19.82 0.56
CA PRO A 210 -8.31 -20.00 0.07
C PRO A 210 -7.29 -19.17 0.89
N HIS A 211 -6.02 -19.60 0.89
CA HIS A 211 -4.92 -18.97 1.64
C HIS A 211 -4.75 -17.51 1.17
N PRO A 212 -5.08 -16.51 1.99
CA PRO A 212 -5.13 -15.11 1.56
C PRO A 212 -3.74 -14.52 1.34
N ILE A 213 -3.54 -13.79 0.24
CA ILE A 213 -2.26 -13.11 -0.08
C ILE A 213 -2.44 -11.59 -0.20
N ALA A 214 -3.58 -11.17 -0.73
CA ALA A 214 -3.94 -9.76 -0.77
C ALA A 214 -5.45 -9.60 -0.60
N TRP A 215 -5.85 -8.52 0.04
CA TRP A 215 -7.25 -8.23 0.30
C TRP A 215 -7.49 -6.73 0.43
N TYR A 216 -8.76 -6.39 0.47
CA TYR A 216 -9.20 -5.05 0.81
C TYR A 216 -10.36 -5.10 1.79
N GLN A 217 -10.59 -3.99 2.49
CA GLN A 217 -11.79 -3.76 3.29
C GLN A 217 -12.47 -2.50 2.75
N ASP A 218 -13.75 -2.62 2.37
CA ASP A 218 -14.57 -1.47 1.94
C ASP A 218 -14.59 -0.37 3.01
N TYR A 219 -14.46 -0.80 4.27
CA TYR A 219 -14.37 0.03 5.47
C TYR A 219 -13.28 -0.54 6.36
N ALA A 220 -12.34 0.29 6.83
CA ALA A 220 -11.35 -0.15 7.82
C ALA A 220 -12.04 -0.59 9.11
N ALA A 221 -12.14 -1.90 9.36
CA ALA A 221 -12.96 -2.47 10.43
C ALA A 221 -12.53 -2.06 11.86
N GLY A 222 -11.32 -1.51 12.01
CA GLY A 222 -10.74 -1.05 13.28
C GLY A 222 -10.98 0.41 13.67
N ALA A 223 -11.79 1.13 12.90
CA ALA A 223 -12.12 2.52 13.21
C ALA A 223 -12.96 2.62 14.49
N VAL A 224 -12.38 3.17 15.57
CA VAL A 224 -13.16 3.51 16.77
C VAL A 224 -14.06 4.71 16.46
N MET A 225 -15.36 4.46 16.36
CA MET A 225 -16.36 5.51 16.09
C MET A 225 -16.42 6.50 17.26
N LYS A 226 -16.04 7.76 17.03
CA LYS A 226 -16.22 8.85 18.02
C LYS A 226 -17.64 9.41 17.95
N SER A 227 -18.30 9.61 19.10
CA SER A 227 -19.60 10.31 19.12
C SER A 227 -19.40 11.81 18.90
N GLY A 228 -20.34 12.46 18.19
CA GLY A 228 -20.34 13.91 17.95
C GLY A 228 -20.03 14.38 16.52
N GLY A 229 -19.88 13.47 15.55
CA GLY A 229 -19.83 13.76 14.10
C GLY A 229 -21.03 13.14 13.34
N PRO A 230 -21.24 13.45 12.05
CA PRO A 230 -22.50 13.19 11.36
C PRO A 230 -22.68 11.70 11.01
N GLY A 231 -23.27 10.93 11.92
CA GLY A 231 -23.63 9.52 11.69
C GLY A 231 -22.40 8.59 11.68
N PRO A 232 -22.56 7.30 11.30
CA PRO A 232 -21.43 6.41 11.15
C PRO A 232 -20.51 6.99 10.07
N GLY A 233 -19.46 7.69 10.53
CA GLY A 233 -18.55 8.49 9.73
C GLY A 233 -18.09 7.73 8.50
N ILE A 234 -18.08 8.41 7.36
CA ILE A 234 -17.73 7.85 6.06
C ILE A 234 -16.44 7.04 6.21
N PRO A 235 -16.45 5.71 6.14
CA PRO A 235 -15.27 4.95 6.52
C PRO A 235 -14.27 4.97 5.37
N GLY A 236 -12.99 5.09 5.71
CA GLY A 236 -11.90 4.97 4.77
C GLY A 236 -11.73 3.53 4.31
N ARG A 237 -11.06 3.35 3.17
CA ARG A 237 -10.74 2.03 2.62
C ARG A 237 -9.41 1.53 3.14
N SER A 238 -9.29 0.20 3.25
CA SER A 238 -8.04 -0.48 3.56
C SER A 238 -7.64 -1.45 2.45
N PHE A 239 -6.36 -1.46 2.07
CA PHE A 239 -5.76 -2.40 1.12
C PHE A 239 -4.51 -3.04 1.71
N TYR A 240 -4.32 -4.33 1.49
CA TYR A 240 -3.11 -5.04 1.88
C TYR A 240 -2.67 -6.05 0.81
N SER A 241 -1.36 -6.17 0.63
CA SER A 241 -0.71 -7.22 -0.17
C SER A 241 0.51 -7.77 0.56
N SER A 242 0.64 -9.09 0.68
CA SER A 242 1.71 -9.73 1.44
C SER A 242 3.02 -9.92 0.66
N LEU A 243 3.01 -9.74 -0.66
CA LEU A 243 4.19 -9.92 -1.50
C LEU A 243 5.07 -8.68 -1.47
N GLY A 244 6.35 -8.82 -1.83
CA GLY A 244 7.28 -7.69 -1.93
C GLY A 244 8.59 -7.88 -1.18
N HIS A 245 8.98 -9.11 -0.81
CA HIS A 245 10.25 -9.36 -0.15
C HIS A 245 11.43 -8.88 -1.00
N ASN A 246 11.41 -9.29 -2.28
CA ASN A 246 12.55 -9.16 -3.18
C ASN A 246 12.60 -7.79 -3.88
N ASN A 247 13.82 -7.31 -4.15
CA ASN A 247 14.05 -6.15 -5.03
C ASN A 247 13.43 -6.36 -6.42
N SER A 248 13.55 -7.57 -6.97
CA SER A 248 12.97 -7.93 -8.27
C SER A 248 11.44 -7.86 -8.28
N THR A 249 10.78 -8.13 -7.16
CA THR A 249 9.32 -7.99 -7.04
C THR A 249 8.90 -6.53 -7.22
N TRP A 250 9.58 -5.58 -6.58
CA TRP A 250 9.29 -4.14 -6.74
C TRP A 250 9.63 -3.59 -8.13
N MET A 251 10.56 -4.21 -8.85
CA MET A 251 10.89 -3.85 -10.23
C MET A 251 9.98 -4.54 -11.26
N ASP A 252 9.12 -5.46 -10.84
CA ASP A 252 8.21 -6.18 -11.71
C ASP A 252 6.97 -5.31 -12.04
N PRO A 253 6.67 -5.07 -13.34
CA PRO A 253 5.53 -4.23 -13.72
C PRO A 253 4.15 -4.82 -13.37
N ILE A 254 4.01 -6.15 -13.30
CA ILE A 254 2.77 -6.82 -12.87
C ILE A 254 2.57 -6.52 -11.39
N PHE A 255 3.61 -6.66 -10.55
CA PHE A 255 3.56 -6.27 -9.14
C PHE A 255 3.17 -4.80 -8.96
N MET A 256 3.86 -3.90 -9.66
CA MET A 256 3.66 -2.46 -9.47
C MET A 256 2.25 -2.04 -9.89
N LYS A 257 1.71 -2.57 -10.98
CA LYS A 257 0.31 -2.33 -11.36
C LYS A 257 -0.68 -2.86 -10.30
N HIS A 258 -0.38 -3.97 -9.62
CA HIS A 258 -1.21 -4.48 -8.53
C HIS A 258 -1.23 -3.50 -7.34
N ILE A 259 -0.06 -3.04 -6.91
CA ILE A 259 0.06 -2.09 -5.79
C ILE A 259 -0.57 -0.74 -6.14
N MET A 260 -0.26 -0.17 -7.31
CA MET A 260 -0.82 1.12 -7.74
C MET A 260 -2.33 1.04 -7.99
N GLY A 261 -2.83 -0.09 -8.50
CA GLY A 261 -4.27 -0.34 -8.63
C GLY A 261 -4.94 -0.44 -7.26
N GLY A 262 -4.34 -1.12 -6.29
CA GLY A 262 -4.80 -1.17 -4.89
C GLY A 262 -4.90 0.23 -4.28
N LEU A 263 -3.85 1.03 -4.40
CA LEU A 263 -3.83 2.42 -3.94
C LEU A 263 -4.89 3.29 -4.62
N THR A 264 -5.06 3.14 -5.94
CA THR A 264 -6.08 3.89 -6.69
C THR A 264 -7.49 3.55 -6.19
N TRP A 265 -7.78 2.27 -5.95
CA TRP A 265 -9.05 1.85 -5.38
C TRP A 265 -9.25 2.41 -3.95
N THR A 266 -8.19 2.37 -3.13
CA THR A 266 -8.21 2.90 -1.76
C THR A 266 -8.50 4.40 -1.75
N LEU A 267 -7.86 5.17 -2.64
CA LEU A 267 -8.05 6.62 -2.78
C LEU A 267 -9.39 7.02 -3.43
N ALA A 268 -10.06 6.09 -4.12
CA ALA A 268 -11.40 6.28 -4.67
C ALA A 268 -12.52 6.14 -3.62
N SER A 269 -12.18 6.17 -2.33
CA SER A 269 -13.17 6.37 -1.26
C SER A 269 -13.71 7.80 -1.31
N ASN A 270 -14.93 8.01 -0.79
CA ASN A 270 -15.54 9.33 -0.72
C ASN A 270 -14.99 10.18 0.45
N THR A 271 -13.81 9.85 0.97
CA THR A 271 -13.17 10.50 2.12
C THR A 271 -11.90 11.25 1.75
N THR A 272 -11.39 11.09 0.53
CA THR A 272 -10.22 11.85 0.06
C THR A 272 -10.61 13.26 -0.36
N ARG A 273 -9.67 14.20 -0.24
CA ARG A 273 -9.87 15.56 -0.78
C ARG A 273 -9.88 15.57 -2.32
N VAL A 274 -9.49 14.45 -2.92
CA VAL A 274 -9.44 14.21 -4.36
C VAL A 274 -10.74 13.56 -4.90
N ALA A 275 -11.78 13.35 -4.09
CA ALA A 275 -12.90 12.50 -4.50
C ALA A 275 -13.95 13.16 -5.43
N LYS A 276 -13.79 12.95 -6.75
CA LYS A 276 -14.71 12.24 -7.67
C LYS A 276 -14.09 12.29 -9.08
N GLY A 277 -13.13 11.42 -9.43
CA GLY A 277 -12.57 11.46 -10.80
C GLY A 277 -11.31 10.66 -11.08
N LEU A 278 -10.59 10.21 -10.05
CA LEU A 278 -9.52 9.21 -10.19
C LEU A 278 -10.04 7.84 -10.66
N TYR A 279 -11.34 7.59 -10.48
CA TYR A 279 -12.00 6.35 -10.85
C TYR A 279 -13.36 6.68 -11.47
N ASN A 280 -13.63 6.08 -12.64
CA ASN A 280 -14.85 6.23 -13.45
C ASN A 280 -14.94 7.46 -14.39
N GLY A 281 -13.83 8.13 -14.70
CA GLY A 281 -13.78 9.19 -15.73
C GLY A 281 -14.65 10.42 -15.47
N ALA A 282 -15.08 10.63 -14.21
CA ALA A 282 -15.79 11.85 -13.81
C ALA A 282 -14.78 12.99 -13.53
N ASP A 283 -15.18 14.24 -13.72
CA ASP A 283 -14.33 15.38 -13.35
C ASP A 283 -14.18 15.48 -11.83
N PRO A 284 -12.94 15.67 -11.31
CA PRO A 284 -12.68 15.78 -9.88
C PRO A 284 -13.53 16.87 -9.23
N THR A 285 -14.44 16.49 -8.33
CA THR A 285 -15.11 17.44 -7.43
C THR A 285 -14.29 17.67 -6.18
N ILE A 286 -13.94 18.93 -5.91
CA ILE A 286 -13.37 19.36 -4.64
C ILE A 286 -14.51 19.33 -3.60
N HIS A 287 -14.43 18.43 -2.61
CA HIS A 287 -15.35 18.43 -1.48
C HIS A 287 -14.81 19.30 -0.33
N THR A 288 -15.18 20.58 -0.31
CA THR A 288 -15.07 21.43 0.89
C THR A 288 -16.39 21.41 1.67
N GLY A 289 -16.70 20.30 2.35
CA GLY A 289 -17.87 20.21 3.23
C GLY A 289 -19.24 20.18 2.52
N ALA A 290 -20.10 19.26 2.95
CA ALA A 290 -21.54 19.13 2.68
C ALA A 290 -22.17 20.06 1.62
N THR A 291 -22.57 19.52 0.46
CA THR A 291 -23.98 19.53 -0.02
C THR A 291 -24.16 18.76 -1.33
N ASN A 292 -25.31 18.11 -1.36
CA ASN A 292 -26.10 17.41 -2.37
C ASN A 292 -26.35 18.17 -3.69
N ASN A 293 -26.14 17.53 -4.86
CA ASN A 293 -27.16 17.18 -5.87
C ASN A 293 -26.58 16.76 -7.26
N SER A 294 -27.18 15.70 -7.83
CA SER A 294 -27.46 15.38 -9.26
C SER A 294 -26.40 15.09 -10.36
N THR A 295 -26.60 13.89 -10.94
CA THR A 295 -26.75 13.48 -12.36
C THR A 295 -25.61 13.37 -13.41
N THR A 296 -25.64 12.16 -14.01
CA THR A 296 -25.57 11.75 -15.44
C THR A 296 -24.25 11.32 -16.11
N THR A 297 -24.34 10.10 -16.65
CA THR A 297 -23.68 9.45 -17.81
C THR A 297 -22.21 9.03 -17.69
N ALA A 298 -21.99 7.70 -17.66
CA ALA A 298 -20.69 7.05 -17.68
C ALA A 298 -20.32 6.62 -19.11
N VAL A 299 -19.09 6.92 -19.54
CA VAL A 299 -18.43 6.41 -20.74
C VAL A 299 -17.11 5.78 -20.25
N ASN A 300 -16.86 4.51 -20.60
CA ASN A 300 -15.67 3.67 -20.33
C ASN A 300 -14.75 4.02 -19.12
N PRO A 301 -14.75 3.23 -18.01
CA PRO A 301 -14.15 3.61 -16.71
C PRO A 301 -12.62 3.62 -16.55
N TRP A 302 -11.83 3.21 -17.55
CA TRP A 302 -10.51 2.62 -17.29
C TRP A 302 -9.32 3.33 -17.95
N SER A 303 -9.44 4.62 -18.26
CA SER A 303 -8.31 5.44 -18.73
C SER A 303 -7.91 6.46 -17.68
N PRO A 304 -6.62 6.59 -17.32
CA PRO A 304 -6.12 7.68 -16.49
C PRO A 304 -6.54 9.02 -17.10
N VAL A 305 -7.13 9.90 -16.30
CA VAL A 305 -7.40 11.29 -16.72
C VAL A 305 -6.10 12.07 -16.50
N LEU A 306 -5.38 12.28 -17.59
CA LEU A 306 -4.17 13.12 -17.62
C LEU A 306 -4.58 14.58 -17.47
N GLY A 307 -3.90 15.30 -16.58
CA GLY A 307 -3.87 16.76 -16.64
C GLY A 307 -3.25 17.18 -17.97
N SER A 308 -3.90 18.12 -18.66
CA SER A 308 -3.45 18.67 -19.93
C SER A 308 -1.98 19.12 -19.85
N ASP A 309 -1.20 18.66 -20.83
CA ASP A 309 0.22 18.96 -21.13
C ASP A 309 1.24 17.83 -20.84
N GLN A 310 0.81 16.66 -20.38
CA GLN A 310 1.64 15.46 -20.42
C GLN A 310 0.94 14.39 -21.24
N VAL A 311 1.47 14.10 -22.44
CA VAL A 311 1.14 12.86 -23.15
C VAL A 311 1.60 11.72 -22.24
N ALA A 312 0.70 10.81 -21.86
CA ALA A 312 1.11 9.58 -21.20
C ALA A 312 2.08 8.85 -22.13
N THR A 313 3.38 8.94 -21.82
CA THR A 313 4.30 7.93 -22.27
C THR A 313 3.90 6.64 -21.57
N ASN A 314 3.97 5.51 -22.28
CA ASN A 314 3.73 4.19 -21.71
C ASN A 314 4.43 4.05 -20.34
N ALA A 315 3.85 3.23 -19.45
CA ALA A 315 4.51 2.82 -18.21
C ALA A 315 6.00 2.51 -18.48
N PRO A 316 6.91 2.76 -17.52
CA PRO A 316 8.34 2.59 -17.73
C PRO A 316 8.62 1.24 -18.43
N PRO A 317 9.35 1.22 -19.55
CA PRO A 317 9.55 0.00 -20.31
C PRO A 317 10.19 -1.08 -19.43
N SER A 318 9.81 -2.34 -19.68
CA SER A 318 10.31 -3.53 -18.98
C SER A 318 11.82 -3.69 -19.22
N THR A 319 12.65 -3.03 -18.43
CA THR A 319 14.07 -3.33 -18.39
C THR A 319 14.28 -4.42 -17.36
N LEU A 320 13.96 -5.67 -17.72
CA LEU A 320 14.46 -6.83 -16.98
C LEU A 320 15.95 -7.00 -17.33
N PRO A 321 16.90 -6.83 -16.39
CA PRO A 321 18.18 -7.52 -16.53
C PRO A 321 17.95 -9.05 -16.38
N PRO A 322 18.82 -9.90 -16.94
CA PRO A 322 18.65 -11.34 -16.91
C PRO A 322 18.57 -11.86 -15.48
N LYS A 323 17.73 -12.87 -15.25
CA LYS A 323 17.71 -13.68 -14.02
C LYS A 323 19.13 -14.17 -13.73
N THR A 324 19.75 -13.65 -12.67
CA THR A 324 20.82 -14.34 -11.96
C THR A 324 20.44 -14.45 -10.50
N SER A 325 20.46 -15.70 -10.06
CA SER A 325 20.04 -16.23 -8.77
C SER A 325 20.96 -15.81 -7.63
N SER A 326 20.38 -15.95 -6.42
CA SER A 326 21.03 -16.31 -5.16
C SER A 326 22.09 -15.34 -4.64
N ASP A 327 21.66 -14.37 -3.85
CA ASP A 327 22.48 -13.93 -2.72
C ASP A 327 22.35 -15.01 -1.62
N PRO A 328 23.44 -15.70 -1.25
CA PRO A 328 23.42 -16.63 -0.13
C PRO A 328 23.36 -15.84 1.19
N GLU A 329 22.63 -16.38 2.17
CA GLU A 329 22.78 -15.96 3.56
C GLU A 329 24.26 -16.06 3.99
N PRO A 330 24.80 -15.07 4.73
CA PRO A 330 26.09 -15.25 5.39
C PRO A 330 25.94 -16.23 6.54
N THR A 331 26.34 -17.48 6.30
CA THR A 331 26.46 -18.50 7.36
C THR A 331 27.65 -18.16 8.26
N SER A 332 27.38 -17.89 9.54
CA SER A 332 28.42 -17.89 10.57
C SER A 332 28.36 -19.23 11.32
N SER A 333 29.44 -20.01 11.20
CA SER A 333 29.59 -21.28 11.91
C SER A 333 30.85 -21.27 12.78
N SER A 334 30.72 -22.00 13.91
CA SER A 334 31.72 -22.44 14.90
C SER A 334 31.94 -21.51 16.10
N GLY A 335 31.88 -21.97 17.36
CA GLY A 335 31.63 -23.32 17.89
C GLY A 335 31.79 -23.35 19.43
N GLY A 336 31.38 -24.44 20.08
CA GLY A 336 31.82 -24.74 21.45
C GLY A 336 30.83 -25.49 22.38
N SER A 337 30.79 -26.82 22.24
CA SER A 337 30.80 -27.88 23.29
C SER A 337 30.02 -27.77 24.62
N GLY A 338 29.31 -28.86 24.94
CA GLY A 338 28.99 -29.38 26.28
C GLY A 338 27.48 -29.58 26.46
N GLY A 339 26.87 -30.76 26.65
CA GLY A 339 27.32 -31.98 27.30
C GLY A 339 26.53 -32.15 28.61
N SER A 340 25.42 -32.91 28.59
CA SER A 340 25.03 -33.85 29.66
C SER A 340 23.60 -34.39 29.47
N SER A 341 23.49 -35.66 29.83
CA SER A 341 22.38 -36.58 29.82
C SER A 341 21.48 -36.47 31.07
N SER A 342 20.19 -36.78 30.94
CA SER A 342 19.50 -37.69 31.87
C SER A 342 18.11 -38.11 31.36
N THR A 343 17.82 -39.38 31.58
CA THR A 343 16.69 -40.22 31.20
C THR A 343 15.42 -40.07 32.07
N SER A 344 14.26 -40.34 31.44
CA SER A 344 13.06 -41.08 31.93
C SER A 344 12.30 -40.54 33.18
N THR A 345 10.98 -40.53 33.30
CA THR A 345 9.98 -41.60 33.09
C THR A 345 8.54 -41.04 33.13
N SER A 346 7.62 -41.82 32.57
CA SER A 346 6.15 -41.74 32.46
C SER A 346 5.30 -41.33 33.69
N GLY A 347 4.09 -40.83 33.41
CA GLY A 347 2.95 -40.85 34.34
C GLY A 347 1.68 -40.24 33.71
N ALA A 348 0.59 -41.01 33.68
CA ALA A 348 -0.62 -40.76 32.90
C ALA A 348 -1.78 -40.11 33.70
N ILE A 349 -2.60 -39.33 32.98
CA ILE A 349 -4.08 -39.13 33.02
C ILE A 349 -4.77 -38.76 34.36
N MET A 350 -5.47 -37.61 34.37
CA MET A 350 -6.89 -37.52 34.78
C MET A 350 -7.61 -36.29 34.18
N ASN A 351 -8.82 -36.52 33.68
CA ASN A 351 -9.76 -35.55 33.11
C ASN A 351 -10.54 -34.77 34.19
N GLY A 352 -10.86 -33.49 33.93
CA GLY A 352 -11.90 -32.73 34.63
C GLY A 352 -11.91 -31.25 34.21
N PRO A 353 -13.09 -30.61 34.03
CA PRO A 353 -13.29 -29.54 33.04
C PRO A 353 -12.95 -28.15 33.58
N GLY A 354 -12.34 -27.30 32.75
CA GLY A 354 -12.03 -25.92 33.13
C GLY A 354 -11.72 -25.04 31.92
N MET A 355 -12.60 -24.07 31.72
CA MET A 355 -12.40 -22.74 31.15
C MET A 355 -11.14 -22.51 30.28
N TRP A 356 -11.35 -22.23 28.99
CA TRP A 356 -10.30 -21.80 28.07
C TRP A 356 -9.84 -20.37 28.40
N ALA A 357 -8.83 -20.28 29.26
CA ALA A 357 -7.88 -19.18 29.27
C ALA A 357 -6.78 -19.51 28.25
N VAL A 358 -6.66 -18.71 27.20
CA VAL A 358 -5.54 -18.82 26.25
C VAL A 358 -4.29 -18.31 26.94
N ALA A 359 -3.47 -19.24 27.43
CA ALA A 359 -2.14 -18.94 27.92
C ALA A 359 -1.20 -18.68 26.74
N ALA A 360 -0.60 -17.48 26.72
CA ALA A 360 0.48 -17.13 25.81
C ALA A 360 1.69 -18.05 26.05
N GLY A 361 1.94 -18.95 25.10
CA GLY A 361 3.18 -19.70 25.02
C GLY A 361 4.29 -18.81 24.49
N LEU A 362 5.15 -18.33 25.39
CA LEU A 362 6.47 -17.81 25.06
C LEU A 362 7.31 -18.94 24.45
N ALA A 363 7.41 -18.96 23.12
CA ALA A 363 8.47 -19.68 22.43
C ALA A 363 9.62 -18.69 22.16
N MET A 364 10.81 -19.04 22.65
CA MET A 364 12.03 -18.28 22.43
C MET A 364 12.31 -18.16 20.93
N LEU A 365 12.25 -16.94 20.40
CA LEU A 365 12.91 -16.59 19.14
C LEU A 365 14.42 -16.58 19.39
N GLY A 366 15.05 -17.72 19.13
CA GLY A 366 16.49 -17.86 19.06
C GLY A 366 16.88 -18.25 17.64
N ALA A 367 17.36 -17.25 16.87
CA ALA A 367 18.15 -17.39 15.65
C ALA A 367 17.55 -18.24 14.50
N MET A 368 16.64 -17.64 13.72
CA MET A 368 16.58 -17.73 12.25
C MET A 368 15.86 -16.46 11.77
N LEU A 369 16.64 -15.45 11.35
CA LEU A 369 16.22 -14.24 10.65
C LEU A 369 17.22 -13.96 9.54
#